data_AF-C5NY66-F1
#
_entry.id   AF-C5NY66-F1
#
_cell.length_a   1.000
_cell.length_b   1.000
_cell.length_c   1.000
_cell.angle_alpha   90.00
_cell.angle_beta   90.00
_cell.angle_gamma   90.00
#
_symmetry.space_group_name_H-M   'P 1'
#
loop_
_entity.id
_entity.type
_entity.pdbx_description
1 polymer ?
#
loop_
_entity_poly.entity_id
_entity_poly.type
_entity_poly.pdbx_seq_one_letter_code
_entity_poly.pdbx_strand_id
1 'polypeptide(L)' 'MQHNELMEKANVSRSTFYKLKNGENVTTDILLRICDALDCDISEIMECIKND' A
#
# COMPACT_ATOMS: atom_id res chain seq x y z
N MET A 1 -11.94 3.09 5.69
CA MET A 1 -12.04 2.08 4.62
C MET A 1 -11.82 0.70 5.22
N GLN A 2 -12.65 -0.30 4.89
CA GLN A 2 -12.41 -1.69 5.31
C GLN A 2 -11.31 -2.32 4.45
N HIS A 3 -10.59 -3.34 4.92
CA HIS A 3 -9.49 -3.95 4.14
C HIS A 3 -9.92 -4.44 2.75
N ASN A 4 -11.11 -5.06 2.66
CA ASN A 4 -11.65 -5.53 1.38
C ASN A 4 -11.93 -4.36 0.41
N GLU A 5 -12.44 -3.25 0.94
CA GLU A 5 -12.73 -2.06 0.15
C GLU A 5 -11.43 -1.44 -0.41
N LEU A 6 -10.35 -1.42 0.37
CA LEU A 6 -9.04 -0.95 -0.10
C LEU A 6 -8.47 -1.86 -1.18
N MET A 7 -8.56 -3.18 -0.99
CA MET A 7 -8.11 -4.15 -1.99
C MET A 7 -8.85 -3.99 -3.32
N GLU A 8 -10.17 -3.78 -3.27
CA GLU A 8 -10.98 -3.55 -4.47
C GLU A 8 -10.63 -2.21 -5.14
N LYS A 9 -10.59 -1.11 -4.39
CA LYS A 9 -10.31 0.24 -4.94
C LYS A 9 -8.89 0.38 -5.51
N ALA A 10 -7.89 -0.16 -4.81
CA ALA A 10 -6.50 -0.13 -5.25
C ALA A 10 -6.15 -1.26 -6.24
N ASN A 11 -7.11 -2.11 -6.60
CA ASN A 11 -6.90 -3.32 -7.42
C ASN A 11 -5.72 -4.18 -6.89
N VAL A 12 -5.66 -4.37 -5.58
CA VAL A 12 -4.62 -5.12 -4.89
C VAL A 12 -5.13 -6.53 -4.58
N SER A 13 -4.39 -7.54 -5.04
CA SER A 13 -4.72 -8.93 -4.71
C SER A 13 -4.59 -9.19 -3.20
N ARG A 14 -5.33 -10.19 -2.69
CA ARG A 14 -5.22 -10.59 -1.28
C ARG A 14 -3.78 -10.94 -0.89
N SER A 15 -3.05 -11.69 -1.72
CA SER A 15 -1.66 -12.06 -1.41
C SER A 15 -0.76 -10.83 -1.31
N THR A 16 -0.91 -9.87 -2.23
CA THR A 16 -0.19 -8.59 -2.19
C THR A 16 -0.55 -7.75 -0.96
N PHE A 17 -1.83 -7.68 -0.58
CA PHE A 17 -2.27 -6.96 0.60
C PHE A 17 -1.64 -7.53 1.88
N TYR A 18 -1.54 -8.86 1.99
CA TYR A 18 -0.89 -9.48 3.13
C TYR A 18 0.64 -9.28 3.15
N LYS A 19 1.30 -9.09 2.01
CA LYS A 19 2.70 -8.65 1.99
C LYS A 19 2.88 -7.30 2.68
N LEU A 20 2.05 -6.31 2.33
CA LEU A 20 2.03 -4.99 2.99
C LEU A 20 1.81 -5.14 4.49
N LYS A 21 0.83 -5.95 4.90
CA LYS A 21 0.52 -6.18 6.31
C LYS A 21 1.68 -6.85 7.08
N ASN A 22 2.46 -7.67 6.42
CA ASN A 22 3.60 -8.39 7.01
C ASN A 22 4.92 -7.61 6.91
N GLY A 23 4.92 -6.39 6.35
CA GLY A 23 6.14 -5.62 6.12
C GLY A 23 7.05 -6.19 5.03
N GLU A 24 6.50 -6.99 4.13
CA GLU A 24 7.22 -7.53 2.98
C GLU A 24 7.24 -6.54 1.81
N ASN A 25 8.21 -6.70 0.91
CA ASN A 25 8.37 -5.83 -0.25
C ASN A 25 7.19 -5.92 -1.23
N VAL A 26 6.80 -4.77 -1.77
CA VAL A 26 5.87 -4.60 -2.89
C VAL A 26 6.49 -3.72 -3.98
N THR A 27 5.84 -3.65 -5.14
CA THR A 27 6.26 -2.73 -6.22
C THR A 27 5.76 -1.30 -5.95
N THR A 28 6.41 -0.31 -6.54
CA THR A 28 5.99 1.10 -6.47
C THR A 28 4.63 1.35 -7.13
N ASP A 29 4.28 0.61 -8.18
CA ASP A 29 2.94 0.65 -8.78
C ASP A 29 1.82 0.34 -7.78
N ILE A 30 2.02 -0.68 -6.92
CA ILE A 30 1.05 -1.02 -5.87
C ILE A 30 0.86 0.17 -4.92
N LEU A 31 1.95 0.86 -4.57
CA LEU A 31 1.91 2.00 -3.68
C LEU A 31 1.18 3.20 -4.31
N LEU A 32 1.41 3.47 -5.60
CA LEU A 32 0.69 4.53 -6.34
C LEU A 32 -0.83 4.26 -6.39
N ARG A 33 -1.25 3.03 -6.66
CA ARG A 33 -2.68 2.67 -6.67
C ARG A 33 -3.33 2.79 -5.30
N ILE A 34 -2.56 2.58 -4.23
CA ILE A 34 -3.03 2.81 -2.85
C ILE A 34 -3.19 4.31 -2.59
N CYS A 35 -2.24 5.13 -3.04
CA CYS A 35 -2.34 6.60 -2.99
C CYS A 35 -3.61 7.09 -3.69
N ASP A 36 -3.85 6.63 -4.92
CA ASP A 36 -5.06 6.97 -5.70
C ASP A 36 -6.34 6.51 -4.99
N ALA A 37 -6.35 5.34 -4.36
CA ALA A 37 -7.51 4.80 -3.65
C ALA A 37 -7.82 5.52 -2.33
N LEU A 38 -6.79 6.10 -1.71
CA LEU A 38 -6.88 6.84 -0.43
C LEU A 38 -6.96 8.36 -0.63
N ASP A 39 -6.76 8.86 -1.86
CA ASP A 39 -6.64 10.28 -2.18
C ASP A 39 -5.57 10.97 -1.31
N CYS A 40 -4.37 10.38 -1.29
CA CYS A 40 -3.23 10.83 -0.50
C CYS A 40 -1.93 10.84 -1.30
N ASP A 41 -0.93 11.59 -0.85
CA ASP A 41 0.42 11.54 -1.39
C ASP A 41 1.20 10.33 -0.85
N ILE A 42 2.19 9.88 -1.61
CA ILE A 42 3.05 8.75 -1.22
C ILE A 42 3.77 9.00 0.11
N SER A 43 4.14 10.25 0.40
CA SER A 43 4.80 10.64 1.65
C SER A 43 3.90 10.50 2.89
N GLU A 44 2.59 10.37 2.72
CA GLU A 44 1.64 10.17 3.82
C GLU A 44 1.54 8.71 4.27
N ILE A 45 2.00 7.75 3.43
CA ILE A 45 1.86 6.31 3.68
C ILE A 45 3.19 5.56 3.79
N MET A 46 4.33 6.22 3.55
CA MET A 46 5.65 5.60 3.67
C MET A 46 6.73 6.56 4.20
N GLU A 47 7.75 5.98 4.83
CA GLU A 47 8.92 6.69 5.34
C GLU A 47 10.21 5.97 4.90
N CYS A 48 11.22 6.75 4.52
CA CYS A 48 12.58 6.25 4.34
C CYS A 48 13.31 6.22 5.69
N ILE A 49 13.38 5.05 6.31
CA ILE A 49 14.09 4.85 7.58
C ILE A 49 15.58 4.62 7.31
N LYS A 50 16.45 5.31 8.06
CA LYS A 50 17.88 5.00 8.10
C LYS A 50 18.10 3.81 9.03
N ASN A 51 18.79 2.79 8.56
CA ASN A 51 19.26 1.72 9.45
C ASN A 51 20.53 2.23 10.14
N ASP A 52 20.47 2.35 11.47
CA ASP A 52 21.63 2.64 12.33
C ASP A 52 22.56 1.41 12.46
#